data_AF-A0A1D8G858-F1
#
_entry.id   AF-A0A1D8G858-F1
#
_cell.length_a   1.000
_cell.length_b   1.000
_cell.length_c   1.000
_cell.angle_alpha   90.00
_cell.angle_beta   90.00
_cell.angle_gamma   90.00
#
_symmetry.space_group_name_H-M   'P 1'
#
loop_
_entity.id
_entity.type
_entity.pdbx_description
1 polymer ?
#
loop_
_entity_poly.entity_id
_entity_poly.type
_entity_poly.pdbx_seq_one_letter_code
_entity_poly.pdbx_strand_id
1 'polypeptide(L)'
;MEQDPKIRALELYSAALDVDSFHHEPLHHSLVEEIESHWESLQTYNDMKLDTPKKALVRRIGVTGRLLAVRRLLPPSAAERVHAETAYDVLFAMARKEPSHGVRFAMAQVIGEGGDEAFDAIKDRLAPARPAPAFTFSAFSAFSAVAGPAGAEAVAVDIEALAYSLGLGRAGDGAASAALPDSDGPPSAPGTTRTERLARKCRAEIIQKRQEDEEAAEREERREAEADWRSEIMKAWVVPMLVQSCTRTPHEDTPYTVLSQWMERHRHDGIGIAQEVAFAQGFRHAANHRTPSTKPARARNVLNTQAAEMLKYTRYWYARLALLHALALWTLPDDVAQKQPRRGRGANPAREIRQWLEQRGEHTRKGRLRDEHPLVRAAARMARYALQTRRPDRFLWIDEAGTAAQIGSETGSLRERRMHDLWIPPSRGWSTLDPAAQQLLADVMVLLTLTEERGDRPQDARRHLEAAYSGWQQGMPPCMTVDRTPLSPRQALVGETPRALPGSDCADGCRFRFCPYPPKGPQCRTELDELFCIHQRQMLDRLQFQAWQACRFRRRAPWQLDTTVANLRTFWNEMAARAGNRALEEAAPPD
;
A
#
# COMPACT_ATOMS: atom_id res chain seq x y z
N MET A 1 -12.52 24.49 -21.60
CA MET A 1 -11.77 23.24 -21.37
C MET A 1 -12.80 22.15 -21.19
N GLU A 2 -12.81 21.17 -22.08
CA GLU A 2 -13.71 20.02 -21.99
C GLU A 2 -13.23 19.11 -20.84
N GLN A 3 -14.10 18.81 -19.87
CA GLN A 3 -13.77 17.89 -18.78
C GLN A 3 -13.53 16.49 -19.36
N ASP A 4 -12.54 15.77 -18.82
CA ASP A 4 -12.25 14.40 -19.20
C ASP A 4 -13.53 13.53 -19.07
N PRO A 5 -13.95 12.82 -20.13
CA PRO A 5 -15.16 12.01 -20.11
C PRO A 5 -15.18 10.97 -18.97
N LYS A 6 -14.01 10.47 -18.53
CA LYS A 6 -13.91 9.52 -17.40
C LYS A 6 -14.22 10.19 -16.07
N ILE A 7 -13.77 11.43 -15.86
CA ILE A 7 -14.10 12.20 -14.66
C ILE A 7 -15.61 12.47 -14.63
N ARG A 8 -16.17 12.88 -15.77
CA ARG A 8 -17.61 13.10 -15.90
C ARG A 8 -18.42 11.83 -15.62
N ALA A 9 -17.97 10.66 -16.07
CA ALA A 9 -18.62 9.39 -15.77
C ALA A 9 -18.64 9.09 -14.25
N LEU A 10 -17.52 9.30 -13.56
CA LEU A 10 -17.43 9.13 -12.09
C LEU A 10 -18.35 10.10 -11.33
N GLU A 11 -18.48 11.34 -11.81
CA GLU A 11 -19.41 12.33 -11.26
C GLU A 11 -20.88 11.94 -11.49
N LEU A 12 -21.22 11.42 -12.67
CA LEU A 12 -22.56 10.92 -12.99
C LEU A 12 -22.96 9.72 -12.11
N TYR A 13 -22.06 8.76 -11.90
CA TYR A 13 -22.30 7.67 -10.94
C TYR A 13 -22.50 8.18 -9.51
N SER A 14 -21.73 9.20 -9.10
CA SER A 14 -21.89 9.82 -7.78
C SER A 14 -23.28 10.46 -7.64
N ALA A 15 -23.76 11.14 -8.68
CA ALA A 15 -25.10 11.73 -8.71
C ALA A 15 -26.21 10.66 -8.72
N ALA A 16 -26.02 9.56 -9.44
CA ALA A 16 -26.95 8.44 -9.45
C ALA A 16 -27.11 7.82 -8.05
N LEU A 17 -26.00 7.62 -7.32
CA LEU A 17 -26.03 7.15 -5.93
C LEU A 17 -26.75 8.14 -5.00
N ASP A 18 -26.55 9.44 -5.19
CA ASP A 18 -27.26 10.46 -4.40
C ASP A 18 -28.77 10.38 -4.62
N VAL A 19 -29.23 10.22 -5.87
CA VAL A 19 -30.67 10.05 -6.19
C VAL A 19 -31.21 8.73 -5.63
N ASP A 20 -30.48 7.63 -5.83
CA ASP A 20 -30.85 6.29 -5.35
C ASP A 20 -31.03 6.25 -3.83
N SER A 21 -30.19 6.98 -3.10
CA SER A 21 -30.20 7.05 -1.65
C SER A 21 -31.53 7.54 -1.04
N PHE A 22 -32.35 8.26 -1.81
CA PHE A 22 -33.69 8.75 -1.44
C PHE A 22 -34.84 7.99 -2.10
N HIS A 23 -34.55 7.05 -3.00
CA HIS A 23 -35.58 6.25 -3.67
C HIS A 23 -36.30 5.32 -2.66
N HIS A 24 -37.52 4.92 -2.98
CA HIS A 24 -38.32 4.00 -2.16
C HIS A 24 -37.86 2.54 -2.35
N GLU A 25 -37.39 2.20 -3.55
CA GLU A 25 -36.71 0.95 -3.91
C GLU A 25 -35.28 1.25 -4.40
N PRO A 26 -34.30 1.40 -3.49
CA PRO A 26 -32.92 1.68 -3.88
C PRO A 26 -32.25 0.49 -4.57
N LEU A 27 -31.53 0.77 -5.65
CA LEU A 27 -30.76 -0.17 -6.46
C LEU A 27 -29.26 -0.11 -6.16
N HIS A 28 -28.89 0.25 -4.91
CA HIS A 28 -27.51 0.49 -4.49
C HIS A 28 -26.55 -0.63 -4.89
N HIS A 29 -26.92 -1.88 -4.65
CA HIS A 29 -26.10 -3.04 -5.03
C HIS A 29 -25.86 -3.09 -6.54
N SER A 30 -26.93 -3.08 -7.34
CA SER A 30 -26.85 -3.17 -8.81
C SER A 30 -26.11 -1.99 -9.44
N LEU A 31 -26.28 -0.77 -8.92
CA LEU A 31 -25.53 0.40 -9.38
C LEU A 31 -24.02 0.23 -9.13
N VAL A 32 -23.64 -0.35 -7.99
CA VAL A 32 -22.22 -0.57 -7.67
C VAL A 32 -21.64 -1.73 -8.47
N GLU A 33 -22.43 -2.76 -8.79
CA GLU A 33 -22.03 -3.82 -9.75
C GLU A 33 -21.80 -3.23 -11.15
N GLU A 34 -22.65 -2.31 -11.60
CA GLU A 34 -22.44 -1.61 -12.86
C GLU A 34 -21.13 -0.79 -12.83
N ILE A 35 -20.87 -0.06 -11.74
CA ILE A 35 -19.60 0.64 -11.54
C ILE A 35 -18.41 -0.33 -11.56
N GLU A 36 -18.53 -1.50 -10.93
CA GLU A 36 -17.49 -2.53 -10.88
C GLU A 36 -17.14 -3.07 -12.27
N SER A 37 -18.16 -3.36 -13.09
CA SER A 37 -17.99 -3.86 -14.45
C SER A 37 -17.23 -2.89 -15.36
N HIS A 38 -17.38 -1.59 -15.11
CA HIS A 38 -16.67 -0.53 -15.83
C HIS A 38 -15.36 -0.10 -15.16
N TRP A 39 -15.06 -0.59 -13.95
CA TRP A 39 -13.97 -0.08 -13.13
C TRP A 39 -12.60 -0.22 -13.80
N GLU A 40 -12.35 -1.35 -14.47
CA GLU A 40 -11.11 -1.59 -15.22
C GLU A 40 -10.99 -0.68 -16.46
N SER A 41 -12.09 -0.33 -17.13
CA SER A 41 -12.06 0.63 -18.25
C SER A 41 -11.72 2.06 -17.81
N LEU A 42 -12.04 2.38 -16.55
CA LEU A 42 -11.67 3.62 -15.86
C LEU A 42 -10.22 3.56 -15.33
N GLN A 43 -9.51 2.44 -15.52
CA GLN A 43 -8.07 2.33 -15.31
C GLN A 43 -7.37 2.68 -16.61
N THR A 44 -7.07 3.96 -16.83
CA THR A 44 -5.97 4.27 -17.75
C THR A 44 -4.67 4.00 -16.99
N TYR A 45 -3.76 3.22 -17.57
CA TYR A 45 -2.39 3.10 -17.06
C TYR A 45 -1.85 4.53 -16.88
N ASN A 46 -1.52 4.90 -15.64
CA ASN A 46 -0.81 6.14 -15.26
C ASN A 46 -1.61 7.43 -15.02
N ASP A 47 -2.93 7.39 -14.81
CA ASP A 47 -3.66 8.65 -14.53
C ASP A 47 -3.99 8.90 -13.05
N MET A 48 -3.02 9.46 -12.31
CA MET A 48 -3.24 9.99 -10.96
C MET A 48 -4.33 11.07 -10.90
N LYS A 49 -4.77 11.63 -12.04
CA LYS A 49 -5.90 12.58 -12.07
C LYS A 49 -7.21 11.91 -11.70
N LEU A 50 -7.35 10.59 -11.93
CA LEU A 50 -8.56 9.84 -11.59
C LEU A 50 -8.62 9.42 -10.11
N ASP A 51 -7.52 9.53 -9.37
CA ASP A 51 -7.42 9.08 -7.97
C ASP A 51 -8.40 9.84 -7.06
N THR A 52 -8.45 11.17 -7.22
CA THR A 52 -9.36 12.05 -6.47
C THR A 52 -10.85 11.76 -6.75
N PRO A 53 -11.32 11.77 -8.02
CA PRO A 53 -12.71 11.46 -8.31
C PRO A 53 -13.09 10.01 -7.98
N LYS A 54 -12.18 9.03 -8.14
CA LYS A 54 -12.41 7.65 -7.66
C LYS A 54 -12.61 7.59 -6.15
N LYS A 55 -11.75 8.25 -5.36
CA LYS A 55 -11.91 8.33 -3.90
C LYS A 55 -13.23 9.01 -3.52
N ALA A 56 -13.65 10.04 -4.25
CA ALA A 56 -14.93 10.71 -4.02
C ALA A 56 -16.12 9.78 -4.28
N LEU A 57 -16.12 9.06 -5.40
CA LEU A 57 -17.15 8.06 -5.72
C LEU A 57 -17.20 6.94 -4.67
N VAL A 58 -16.05 6.39 -4.28
CA VAL A 58 -15.96 5.37 -3.22
C VAL A 58 -16.56 5.85 -1.91
N ARG A 59 -16.25 7.08 -1.48
CA ARG A 59 -16.86 7.69 -0.28
C ARG A 59 -18.37 7.81 -0.43
N ARG A 60 -18.86 8.19 -1.61
CA ARG A 60 -20.30 8.30 -1.91
C ARG A 60 -21.01 6.95 -1.83
N ILE A 61 -20.41 5.88 -2.36
CA ILE A 61 -20.91 4.50 -2.23
C ILE A 61 -21.11 4.16 -0.74
N GLY A 62 -20.10 4.46 0.08
CA GLY A 62 -20.14 4.22 1.53
C GLY A 62 -21.20 5.01 2.28
N VAL A 63 -21.29 6.32 2.01
CA VAL A 63 -22.32 7.19 2.60
C VAL A 63 -23.72 6.68 2.26
N THR A 64 -23.94 6.31 1.01
CA THR A 64 -25.23 5.75 0.53
C THR A 64 -25.56 4.44 1.24
N GLY A 65 -24.61 3.49 1.29
CA GLY A 65 -24.81 2.21 1.97
C GLY A 65 -25.15 2.38 3.46
N ARG A 66 -24.48 3.29 4.18
CA ARG A 66 -24.80 3.59 5.58
C ARG A 66 -26.18 4.26 5.75
N LEU A 67 -26.54 5.17 4.85
CA LEU A 67 -27.87 5.80 4.89
C LEU A 67 -28.97 4.76 4.73
N LEU A 68 -28.80 3.82 3.79
CA LEU A 68 -29.74 2.73 3.57
C LEU A 68 -29.85 1.81 4.79
N ALA A 69 -28.72 1.44 5.40
CA ALA A 69 -28.71 0.65 6.63
C ALA A 69 -29.48 1.35 7.77
N VAL A 70 -29.32 2.67 7.94
CA VAL A 70 -30.09 3.44 8.93
C VAL A 70 -31.59 3.46 8.59
N ARG A 71 -31.96 3.66 7.31
CA ARG A 71 -33.36 3.67 6.87
C ARG A 71 -34.07 2.33 7.15
N ARG A 72 -33.37 1.20 7.06
CA ARG A 72 -33.92 -0.13 7.39
C ARG A 72 -34.27 -0.31 8.86
N LEU A 73 -33.58 0.40 9.74
CA LEU A 73 -33.81 0.34 11.20
C LEU A 73 -34.94 1.26 11.67
N LEU A 74 -35.47 2.14 10.82
CA LEU A 74 -36.56 3.04 11.19
C LEU A 74 -37.89 2.28 11.33
N PRO A 75 -38.76 2.67 12.29
CA PRO A 75 -40.06 2.04 12.47
C PRO A 75 -40.94 2.15 11.21
N PRO A 76 -41.74 1.13 10.89
CA PRO A 76 -42.56 1.07 9.67
C PRO A 76 -43.66 2.13 9.58
N SER A 77 -43.86 2.94 10.62
CA SER A 77 -44.90 3.97 10.69
C SER A 77 -44.55 5.29 10.00
N ALA A 78 -43.36 5.42 9.40
CA ALA A 78 -42.91 6.66 8.74
C ALA A 78 -42.37 6.48 7.31
N ALA A 79 -42.11 5.26 6.85
CA ALA A 79 -41.64 4.97 5.50
C ALA A 79 -41.94 3.50 5.13
N GLU A 80 -42.21 3.26 3.85
CA GLU A 80 -42.21 1.92 3.25
C GLU A 80 -40.87 1.23 3.58
N ARG A 81 -40.91 -0.05 3.98
CA ARG A 81 -39.69 -0.76 4.41
C ARG A 81 -38.74 -0.84 3.22
N VAL A 82 -37.57 -0.23 3.37
CA VAL A 82 -36.52 -0.26 2.34
C VAL A 82 -35.89 -1.64 2.32
N HIS A 83 -36.08 -2.39 1.23
CA HIS A 83 -35.50 -3.73 1.03
C HIS A 83 -34.31 -3.73 0.06
N ALA A 84 -33.45 -2.72 0.14
CA ALA A 84 -32.20 -2.70 -0.63
C ALA A 84 -31.18 -3.68 -0.05
N GLU A 85 -30.14 -4.06 -0.81
CA GLU A 85 -28.91 -4.68 -0.32
C GLU A 85 -27.76 -3.66 -0.36
N THR A 86 -26.76 -3.78 0.52
CA THR A 86 -25.57 -2.90 0.48
C THR A 86 -24.42 -3.54 -0.29
N ALA A 87 -23.69 -2.74 -1.07
CA ALA A 87 -22.66 -3.25 -2.00
C ALA A 87 -21.24 -3.40 -1.40
N TYR A 88 -21.11 -3.77 -0.13
CA TYR A 88 -19.78 -3.81 0.53
C TYR A 88 -18.88 -4.95 0.01
N ASP A 89 -19.47 -6.07 -0.38
CA ASP A 89 -18.79 -7.21 -1.00
C ASP A 89 -18.30 -6.90 -2.42
N VAL A 90 -19.08 -6.14 -3.19
CA VAL A 90 -18.70 -5.60 -4.50
C VAL A 90 -17.56 -4.60 -4.34
N LEU A 91 -17.64 -3.70 -3.35
CA LEU A 91 -16.55 -2.76 -3.05
C LEU A 91 -15.25 -3.47 -2.64
N PHE A 92 -15.36 -4.61 -1.93
CA PHE A 92 -14.21 -5.46 -1.63
C PHE A 92 -13.63 -6.09 -2.91
N ALA A 93 -14.48 -6.54 -3.84
CA ALA A 93 -14.04 -7.08 -5.13
C ALA A 93 -13.35 -6.00 -6.00
N MET A 94 -13.90 -4.80 -6.07
CA MET A 94 -13.27 -3.64 -6.73
C MET A 94 -11.87 -3.37 -6.17
N ALA A 95 -11.69 -3.44 -4.85
CA ALA A 95 -10.41 -3.20 -4.21
C ALA A 95 -9.33 -4.24 -4.58
N ARG A 96 -9.72 -5.47 -4.95
CA ARG A 96 -8.78 -6.48 -5.48
C ARG A 96 -8.28 -6.08 -6.88
N LYS A 97 -9.12 -5.44 -7.69
CA LYS A 97 -8.81 -5.00 -9.05
C LYS A 97 -8.09 -3.65 -9.10
N GLU A 98 -8.30 -2.79 -8.11
CA GLU A 98 -7.78 -1.41 -8.12
C GLU A 98 -6.25 -1.35 -7.92
N PRO A 99 -5.46 -0.78 -8.87
CA PRO A 99 -4.02 -0.66 -8.74
C PRO A 99 -3.57 0.50 -7.84
N SER A 100 -4.36 1.57 -7.70
CA SER A 100 -4.01 2.69 -6.83
C SER A 100 -4.13 2.31 -5.37
N HIS A 101 -3.02 2.38 -4.64
CA HIS A 101 -3.01 2.21 -3.19
C HIS A 101 -3.99 3.19 -2.52
N GLY A 102 -3.97 4.47 -2.91
CA GLY A 102 -4.78 5.50 -2.27
C GLY A 102 -6.27 5.23 -2.42
N VAL A 103 -6.71 4.76 -3.59
CA VAL A 103 -8.10 4.39 -3.84
C VAL A 103 -8.47 3.11 -3.08
N ARG A 104 -7.62 2.07 -3.08
CA ARG A 104 -7.85 0.85 -2.28
C ARG A 104 -7.99 1.16 -0.79
N PHE A 105 -7.13 2.01 -0.24
CA PHE A 105 -7.22 2.37 1.16
C PHE A 105 -8.52 3.15 1.46
N ALA A 106 -8.97 4.02 0.55
CA ALA A 106 -10.29 4.66 0.68
C ALA A 106 -11.45 3.66 0.65
N MET A 107 -11.37 2.61 -0.18
CA MET A 107 -12.34 1.50 -0.15
C MET A 107 -12.32 0.77 1.19
N ALA A 108 -11.13 0.49 1.73
CA ALA A 108 -10.99 -0.15 3.04
C ALA A 108 -11.57 0.71 4.17
N GLN A 109 -11.39 2.03 4.14
CA GLN A 109 -12.00 2.96 5.09
C GLN A 109 -13.52 2.91 5.02
N VAL A 110 -14.10 2.97 3.82
CA VAL A 110 -15.55 2.90 3.62
C VAL A 110 -16.14 1.59 4.14
N ILE A 111 -15.51 0.46 3.82
CA ILE A 111 -15.91 -0.85 4.34
C ILE A 111 -15.78 -0.88 5.86
N GLY A 112 -14.65 -0.41 6.39
CA GLY A 112 -14.37 -0.35 7.82
C GLY A 112 -15.35 0.51 8.62
N GLU A 113 -15.89 1.58 8.03
CA GLU A 113 -16.94 2.42 8.60
C GLU A 113 -18.36 1.84 8.46
N GLY A 114 -18.54 0.78 7.65
CA GLY A 114 -19.86 0.23 7.31
C GLY A 114 -20.51 -0.61 8.41
N GLY A 115 -19.81 -0.91 9.51
CA GLY A 115 -20.36 -1.57 10.69
C GLY A 115 -20.84 -3.00 10.43
N ASP A 116 -21.96 -3.37 11.05
CA ASP A 116 -22.46 -4.74 11.04
C ASP A 116 -22.84 -5.24 9.63
N GLU A 117 -23.40 -4.38 8.77
CA GLU A 117 -23.73 -4.74 7.38
C GLU A 117 -22.49 -5.03 6.54
N ALA A 118 -21.46 -4.19 6.66
CA ALA A 118 -20.21 -4.43 5.94
C ALA A 118 -19.53 -5.72 6.41
N PHE A 119 -19.58 -6.01 7.71
CA PHE A 119 -19.05 -7.28 8.23
C PHE A 119 -19.83 -8.47 7.69
N ASP A 120 -21.17 -8.46 7.72
CA ASP A 120 -21.96 -9.57 7.19
C ASP A 120 -21.72 -9.84 5.71
N ALA A 121 -21.56 -8.78 4.92
CA ALA A 121 -21.30 -8.90 3.48
C ALA A 121 -19.96 -9.59 3.15
N ILE A 122 -18.96 -9.51 4.04
CA ILE A 122 -17.59 -9.97 3.73
C ILE A 122 -16.97 -10.93 4.75
N LYS A 123 -17.66 -11.31 5.83
CA LYS A 123 -17.11 -12.10 6.95
C LYS A 123 -16.40 -13.38 6.51
N ASP A 124 -16.95 -14.08 5.51
CA ASP A 124 -16.39 -15.33 4.97
C ASP A 124 -15.05 -15.13 4.26
N ARG A 125 -14.74 -13.89 3.86
CA ARG A 125 -13.51 -13.50 3.18
C ARG A 125 -12.43 -12.99 4.15
N LEU A 126 -12.77 -12.63 5.40
CA LEU A 126 -11.86 -11.93 6.32
C LEU A 126 -10.92 -12.85 7.13
N ALA A 127 -11.25 -14.14 7.25
CA ALA A 127 -10.44 -15.08 7.98
C ALA A 127 -9.02 -15.18 7.39
N PRO A 128 -7.97 -15.35 8.23
CA PRO A 128 -6.63 -15.59 7.73
C PRO A 128 -6.62 -16.85 6.88
N ALA A 129 -6.05 -16.79 5.67
CA ALA A 129 -5.85 -17.97 4.86
C ALA A 129 -5.05 -19.01 5.66
N ARG A 130 -5.54 -20.25 5.73
CA ARG A 130 -4.76 -21.34 6.36
C ARG A 130 -3.39 -21.40 5.69
N PRO A 131 -2.28 -21.54 6.44
CA PRO A 131 -0.98 -21.73 5.83
C PRO A 131 -1.07 -22.94 4.90
N ALA A 132 -0.71 -22.76 3.64
CA ALA A 132 -0.46 -23.90 2.76
C ALA A 132 0.60 -24.78 3.45
N PRO A 133 0.43 -26.12 3.48
CA PRO A 133 1.48 -26.98 4.00
C PRO A 133 2.78 -26.61 3.30
N ALA A 134 3.83 -26.34 4.07
CA ALA A 134 5.13 -25.99 3.54
C ALA A 134 5.57 -27.12 2.60
N PHE A 135 5.46 -26.90 1.30
CA PHE A 135 6.20 -27.71 0.34
C PHE A 135 7.66 -27.40 0.59
N THR A 136 8.31 -28.26 1.36
CA THR A 136 9.76 -28.35 1.41
C THR A 136 10.24 -28.65 -0.01
N PHE A 137 10.56 -27.60 -0.76
CA PHE A 137 11.43 -27.71 -1.93
C PHE A 137 12.83 -28.04 -1.41
N SER A 138 13.03 -29.30 -1.04
CA SER A 138 14.32 -29.88 -0.74
C SER A 138 14.47 -31.13 -1.59
N ALA A 139 14.91 -30.93 -2.84
CA ALA A 139 15.82 -31.80 -3.59
C ALA A 139 15.74 -31.51 -5.11
N PHE A 140 16.20 -30.35 -5.57
CA PHE A 140 16.79 -30.20 -6.91
C PHE A 140 17.83 -29.07 -6.87
N SER A 141 18.83 -29.24 -6.01
CA SER A 141 20.08 -28.46 -6.03
C SER A 141 21.25 -29.38 -5.70
N ALA A 142 21.33 -30.47 -6.44
CA ALA A 142 22.45 -31.40 -6.39
C ALA A 142 22.83 -31.89 -7.80
N PHE A 143 22.85 -31.02 -8.80
CA PHE A 143 23.58 -31.29 -10.06
C PHE A 143 23.99 -29.97 -10.72
N SER A 144 25.00 -29.31 -10.16
CA SER A 144 25.85 -28.37 -10.90
C SER A 144 27.15 -28.17 -10.13
N ALA A 145 28.10 -29.10 -10.32
CA ALA A 145 29.54 -28.85 -10.31
C ALA A 145 30.33 -30.17 -10.47
N VAL A 146 30.36 -30.74 -11.68
CA VAL A 146 31.58 -31.39 -12.22
C VAL A 146 31.56 -31.16 -13.73
N ALA A 147 32.51 -30.39 -14.23
CA ALA A 147 32.79 -30.26 -15.66
C ALA A 147 33.65 -31.46 -16.12
N GLY A 148 33.30 -32.04 -17.27
CA GLY A 148 34.11 -33.04 -17.97
C GLY A 148 33.39 -33.53 -19.25
N PRO A 149 34.00 -33.44 -20.44
CA PRO A 149 33.33 -33.69 -21.72
C PRO A 149 33.49 -35.13 -22.17
N ALA A 150 32.41 -35.86 -22.40
CA ALA A 150 32.32 -37.01 -23.32
C ALA A 150 30.92 -37.64 -23.24
N GLY A 151 30.37 -38.02 -24.39
CA GLY A 151 29.22 -38.94 -24.47
C GLY A 151 27.92 -38.29 -24.88
N ALA A 152 27.74 -38.13 -26.19
CA ALA A 152 26.42 -38.02 -26.79
C ALA A 152 25.74 -39.40 -26.73
N GLU A 153 24.62 -39.51 -26.02
CA GLU A 153 23.64 -40.57 -26.25
C GLU A 153 22.24 -39.96 -26.34
N ALA A 154 21.58 -40.34 -27.43
CA ALA A 154 20.30 -39.86 -27.90
C ALA A 154 19.15 -40.41 -27.05
N VAL A 155 18.22 -39.53 -26.67
CA VAL A 155 16.84 -39.94 -26.38
C VAL A 155 16.01 -39.53 -27.59
N ALA A 156 15.85 -40.48 -28.51
CA ALA A 156 14.95 -40.38 -29.65
C ALA A 156 13.51 -40.29 -29.13
N VAL A 157 12.88 -39.12 -29.28
CA VAL A 157 11.43 -39.00 -29.12
C VAL A 157 10.81 -39.52 -30.42
N ASP A 158 9.97 -40.52 -30.24
CA ASP A 158 9.34 -41.35 -31.26
C ASP A 158 8.42 -40.53 -32.19
N ILE A 159 8.91 -40.23 -33.40
CA ILE A 159 8.23 -39.41 -34.40
C ILE A 159 6.99 -40.14 -34.97
N GLU A 160 6.86 -41.45 -34.79
CA GLU A 160 5.70 -42.23 -35.26
C GLU A 160 4.44 -42.00 -34.42
N ALA A 161 4.57 -41.66 -33.13
CA ALA A 161 3.41 -41.36 -32.27
C ALA A 161 2.70 -40.05 -32.64
N LEU A 162 3.44 -39.11 -33.24
CA LEU A 162 2.93 -37.80 -33.68
C LEU A 162 2.20 -37.88 -35.03
N ALA A 163 2.52 -38.86 -35.87
CA ALA A 163 1.82 -39.11 -37.13
C ALA A 163 0.42 -39.72 -36.91
N TYR A 164 0.23 -40.51 -35.85
CA TYR A 164 -1.06 -41.10 -35.50
C TYR A 164 -2.08 -40.07 -34.99
N SER A 165 -1.60 -38.96 -34.39
CA SER A 165 -2.46 -37.89 -33.86
C SER A 165 -2.95 -36.89 -34.91
N LEU A 166 -2.39 -36.91 -36.13
CA LEU A 166 -2.69 -35.95 -37.20
C LEU A 166 -3.57 -36.49 -38.33
N GLY A 167 -4.15 -37.69 -38.18
CA GLY A 167 -5.28 -38.13 -39.02
C GLY A 167 -5.00 -38.22 -40.53
N LEU A 168 -3.77 -38.50 -40.96
CA LEU A 168 -3.45 -38.73 -42.37
C LEU A 168 -3.52 -40.24 -42.66
N GLY A 169 -4.65 -40.66 -43.21
CA GLY A 169 -4.95 -42.04 -43.57
C GLY A 169 -4.02 -42.62 -44.64
N ARG A 170 -3.66 -43.89 -44.45
CA ARG A 170 -2.86 -44.73 -45.35
C ARG A 170 -3.78 -45.29 -46.45
N ALA A 171 -3.53 -44.90 -47.71
CA ALA A 171 -4.07 -45.58 -48.89
C ALA A 171 -3.19 -46.81 -49.20
N GLY A 172 -3.85 -47.96 -49.42
CA GLY A 172 -3.20 -49.22 -49.75
C GLY A 172 -2.95 -49.41 -51.25
N ASP A 173 -1.81 -50.05 -51.51
CA ASP A 173 -1.47 -51.05 -52.54
C ASP A 173 -1.87 -50.87 -54.01
N GLY A 174 -0.85 -50.91 -54.87
CA GLY A 174 -0.96 -51.16 -56.30
C GLY A 174 0.41 -51.20 -56.99
N ALA A 175 0.83 -52.40 -57.37
CA ALA A 175 2.13 -52.78 -57.94
C ALA A 175 2.56 -52.04 -59.22
N ALA A 176 3.88 -51.92 -59.43
CA ALA A 176 4.61 -52.46 -60.60
C ALA A 176 6.08 -52.01 -60.61
N SER A 177 6.96 -52.98 -60.84
CA SER A 177 8.38 -52.81 -61.16
C SER A 177 8.55 -52.46 -62.65
N ALA A 178 9.33 -51.42 -62.98
CA ALA A 178 10.04 -51.31 -64.25
C ALA A 178 11.06 -50.15 -64.26
N ALA A 179 12.34 -50.53 -64.41
CA ALA A 179 13.42 -49.88 -65.18
C ALA A 179 13.74 -48.37 -65.06
N LEU A 180 14.99 -48.13 -64.63
CA LEU A 180 15.92 -47.03 -64.97
C LEU A 180 15.85 -46.57 -66.46
N PRO A 181 16.27 -45.34 -66.86
CA PRO A 181 17.58 -44.79 -66.47
C PRO A 181 17.71 -43.27 -66.28
N ASP A 182 18.90 -42.94 -65.77
CA ASP A 182 19.56 -41.65 -65.64
C ASP A 182 19.16 -40.59 -66.67
N SER A 183 18.90 -39.40 -66.16
CA SER A 183 19.34 -38.19 -66.84
C SER A 183 19.83 -37.17 -65.82
N ASP A 184 21.15 -37.00 -65.84
CA ASP A 184 21.89 -35.87 -65.30
C ASP A 184 21.26 -34.55 -65.77
N GLY A 185 20.49 -33.92 -64.89
CA GLY A 185 20.22 -32.49 -64.94
C GLY A 185 21.03 -31.82 -63.83
N PRO A 186 21.80 -30.75 -64.12
CA PRO A 186 22.64 -30.10 -63.12
C PRO A 186 21.79 -29.62 -61.94
N PRO A 187 22.33 -29.59 -60.70
CA PRO A 187 21.60 -29.12 -59.54
C PRO A 187 21.18 -27.68 -59.79
N SER A 188 19.90 -27.48 -60.12
CA SER A 188 19.28 -26.17 -60.00
C SER A 188 19.61 -25.68 -58.59
N ALA A 189 20.20 -24.50 -58.53
CA ALA A 189 20.58 -23.81 -57.31
C ALA A 189 19.52 -24.00 -56.21
N PRO A 190 19.90 -24.04 -54.92
CA PRO A 190 18.98 -24.19 -53.80
C PRO A 190 18.13 -22.91 -53.62
N GLY A 191 17.28 -22.64 -54.60
CA GLY A 191 16.17 -21.72 -54.55
C GLY A 191 15.04 -22.46 -53.86
N THR A 192 14.98 -22.30 -52.55
CA THR A 192 13.84 -22.56 -51.66
C THR A 192 12.55 -22.83 -52.43
N THR A 193 12.11 -24.08 -52.49
CA THR A 193 10.83 -24.42 -53.11
C THR A 193 9.72 -23.64 -52.40
N ARG A 194 8.69 -23.20 -53.13
CA ARG A 194 7.53 -22.48 -52.57
C ARG A 194 6.95 -23.20 -51.34
N THR A 195 7.02 -24.53 -51.36
CA THR A 195 6.62 -25.42 -50.27
C THR A 195 7.49 -25.27 -49.01
N GLU A 196 8.82 -25.15 -49.15
CA GLU A 196 9.73 -24.93 -48.02
C GLU A 196 9.53 -23.55 -47.37
N ARG A 197 9.29 -22.50 -48.19
CA ARG A 197 8.95 -21.16 -47.65
C ARG A 197 7.64 -21.17 -46.87
N LEU A 198 6.61 -21.85 -47.38
CA LEU A 198 5.33 -21.98 -46.68
C LEU A 198 5.46 -22.79 -45.38
N ALA A 199 6.28 -23.85 -45.37
CA ALA A 199 6.55 -24.62 -44.16
C ALA A 199 7.30 -23.81 -43.08
N ARG A 200 8.28 -22.97 -43.47
CA ARG A 200 8.97 -22.05 -42.56
C ARG A 200 8.03 -20.99 -42.00
N LYS A 201 7.15 -20.42 -42.84
CA LYS A 201 6.14 -19.45 -42.40
C LYS A 201 5.16 -20.06 -41.40
N CYS A 202 4.65 -21.26 -41.69
CA CYS A 202 3.76 -21.98 -40.78
C CYS A 202 4.42 -22.30 -39.42
N ARG A 203 5.70 -22.74 -39.41
CA ARG A 203 6.45 -22.95 -38.17
C ARG A 203 6.67 -21.66 -37.39
N ALA A 204 6.99 -20.55 -38.06
CA ALA A 204 7.16 -19.25 -37.43
C ALA A 204 5.85 -18.74 -36.81
N GLU A 205 4.72 -18.90 -37.51
CA GLU A 205 3.38 -18.55 -37.01
C GLU A 205 2.99 -19.39 -35.77
N ILE A 206 3.32 -20.70 -35.76
CA ILE A 206 3.09 -21.57 -34.59
C ILE A 206 3.95 -21.14 -33.40
N ILE A 207 5.24 -20.83 -33.62
CA ILE A 207 6.15 -20.38 -32.56
C ILE A 207 5.67 -19.03 -31.99
N GLN A 208 5.30 -18.09 -32.86
CA GLN A 208 4.80 -16.79 -32.46
C GLN A 208 3.51 -16.93 -31.65
N LYS A 209 2.54 -17.74 -32.11
CA LYS A 209 1.31 -17.98 -31.36
C LYS A 209 1.58 -18.60 -30.00
N ARG A 210 2.52 -19.56 -29.91
CA ARG A 210 2.91 -20.16 -28.62
C ARG A 210 3.53 -19.13 -27.68
N GLN A 211 4.36 -18.22 -28.19
CA GLN A 211 4.94 -17.14 -27.40
C GLN A 211 3.86 -16.16 -26.92
N GLU A 212 2.90 -15.80 -27.78
CA GLU A 212 1.77 -14.94 -27.42
C GLU A 212 0.87 -15.59 -26.36
N ASP A 213 0.61 -16.91 -26.48
CA ASP A 213 -0.17 -17.69 -25.51
C ASP A 213 0.56 -17.81 -24.16
N GLU A 214 1.89 -18.02 -24.18
CA GLU A 214 2.74 -18.08 -22.98
C GLU A 214 2.79 -16.71 -22.27
N GLU A 215 2.99 -15.63 -23.03
CA GLU A 215 2.95 -14.26 -22.50
C GLU A 215 1.56 -13.86 -21.98
N ALA A 216 0.48 -14.38 -22.58
CA ALA A 216 -0.88 -14.17 -22.09
C ALA A 216 -1.12 -14.92 -20.77
N ALA A 217 -0.68 -16.19 -20.68
CA ALA A 217 -0.77 -16.99 -19.47
C ALA A 217 0.04 -16.37 -18.31
N GLU A 218 1.27 -15.94 -18.56
CA GLU A 218 2.10 -15.25 -17.56
C GLU A 218 1.49 -13.92 -17.08
N ARG A 219 0.80 -13.20 -17.98
CA ARG A 219 0.10 -11.96 -17.61
C ARG A 219 -1.12 -12.23 -16.73
N GLU A 220 -1.87 -13.29 -17.01
CA GLU A 220 -3.05 -13.65 -16.23
C GLU A 220 -2.66 -14.17 -14.84
N GLU A 221 -1.69 -15.09 -14.75
CA GLU A 221 -1.16 -15.58 -13.47
C GLU A 221 -0.66 -14.41 -12.60
N ARG A 222 0.02 -13.44 -13.23
CA ARG A 222 0.47 -12.21 -12.56
C ARG A 222 -0.70 -11.39 -12.03
N ARG A 223 -1.74 -11.21 -12.84
CA ARG A 223 -2.94 -10.44 -12.46
C ARG A 223 -3.64 -11.08 -11.27
N GLU A 224 -3.76 -12.41 -11.26
CA GLU A 224 -4.35 -13.17 -10.16
C GLU A 224 -3.52 -13.07 -8.88
N ALA A 225 -2.20 -13.29 -8.96
CA ALA A 225 -1.30 -13.17 -7.81
C ALA A 225 -1.31 -11.76 -7.19
N GLU A 226 -1.40 -10.71 -8.01
CA GLU A 226 -1.57 -9.34 -7.52
C GLU A 226 -2.92 -9.11 -6.87
N ALA A 227 -4.01 -9.65 -7.45
CA ALA A 227 -5.35 -9.54 -6.90
C ALA A 227 -5.47 -10.23 -5.53
N ASP A 228 -4.82 -11.37 -5.36
CA ASP A 228 -4.78 -12.10 -4.09
C ASP A 228 -3.94 -11.38 -3.05
N TRP A 229 -2.78 -10.85 -3.44
CA TRP A 229 -1.99 -9.99 -2.57
C TRP A 229 -2.78 -8.76 -2.11
N ARG A 230 -3.47 -8.07 -3.02
CA ARG A 230 -4.32 -6.91 -2.67
C ARG A 230 -5.45 -7.32 -1.73
N SER A 231 -6.05 -8.50 -1.94
CA SER A 231 -7.08 -9.06 -1.06
C SER A 231 -6.56 -9.23 0.38
N GLU A 232 -5.37 -9.80 0.56
CA GLU A 232 -4.75 -9.98 1.88
C GLU A 232 -4.46 -8.64 2.59
N ILE A 233 -4.01 -7.64 1.84
CA ILE A 233 -3.80 -6.28 2.37
C ILE A 233 -5.12 -5.62 2.77
N MET A 234 -6.17 -5.77 1.96
CA MET A 234 -7.50 -5.26 2.26
C MET A 234 -8.06 -5.85 3.56
N LYS A 235 -7.93 -7.17 3.76
CA LYS A 235 -8.35 -7.83 5.03
C LYS A 235 -7.64 -7.21 6.23
N ALA A 236 -6.32 -7.02 6.14
CA ALA A 236 -5.52 -6.46 7.22
C ALA A 236 -5.87 -4.99 7.56
N TRP A 237 -6.24 -4.18 6.56
CA TRP A 237 -6.76 -2.83 6.82
C TRP A 237 -8.14 -2.85 7.48
N VAL A 238 -9.08 -3.64 6.93
CA VAL A 238 -10.50 -3.58 7.27
C VAL A 238 -10.79 -4.17 8.64
N VAL A 239 -10.16 -5.28 9.02
CA VAL A 239 -10.50 -6.03 10.25
C VAL A 239 -10.44 -5.16 11.52
N PRO A 240 -9.36 -4.40 11.80
CA PRO A 240 -9.34 -3.49 12.96
C PRO A 240 -10.42 -2.39 12.91
N MET A 241 -10.77 -1.91 11.71
CA MET A 241 -11.78 -0.86 11.54
C MET A 241 -13.19 -1.42 11.81
N LEU A 242 -13.49 -2.65 11.37
CA LEU A 242 -14.77 -3.32 11.66
C LEU A 242 -14.94 -3.62 13.15
N VAL A 243 -13.88 -4.00 13.87
CA VAL A 243 -13.94 -4.14 15.33
C VAL A 243 -14.36 -2.83 16.01
N GLN A 244 -13.96 -1.68 15.45
CA GLN A 244 -14.32 -0.37 15.96
C GLN A 244 -15.76 0.06 15.59
N SER A 245 -16.24 -0.28 14.41
CA SER A 245 -17.54 0.19 13.89
C SER A 245 -18.72 -0.74 14.18
N CYS A 246 -18.50 -2.06 14.27
CA CYS A 246 -19.55 -3.04 14.56
C CYS A 246 -20.09 -2.89 15.98
N THR A 247 -21.40 -3.12 16.14
CA THR A 247 -22.07 -3.02 17.46
C THR A 247 -22.11 -4.35 18.21
N ARG A 248 -21.69 -5.45 17.56
CA ARG A 248 -21.70 -6.82 18.10
C ARG A 248 -20.87 -6.97 19.37
N THR A 249 -21.36 -7.83 20.26
CA THR A 249 -20.59 -8.28 21.42
C THR A 249 -19.60 -9.38 21.01
N PRO A 250 -18.37 -9.40 21.54
CA PRO A 250 -17.42 -10.48 21.30
C PRO A 250 -17.97 -11.86 21.68
N HIS A 251 -18.37 -12.58 20.66
CA HIS A 251 -18.76 -13.99 20.63
C HIS A 251 -18.24 -14.60 19.32
N GLU A 252 -18.55 -15.88 19.07
CA GLU A 252 -18.27 -16.53 17.78
C GLU A 252 -18.91 -15.75 16.62
N ASP A 253 -18.25 -15.78 15.45
CA ASP A 253 -18.67 -15.07 14.24
C ASP A 253 -18.74 -13.53 14.37
N THR A 254 -17.69 -12.93 14.95
CA THR A 254 -17.59 -11.47 15.07
C THR A 254 -16.24 -10.92 14.58
N PRO A 255 -16.13 -9.63 14.25
CA PRO A 255 -14.84 -9.02 13.89
C PRO A 255 -13.74 -9.26 14.94
N TYR A 256 -14.13 -9.41 16.22
CA TYR A 256 -13.22 -9.67 17.33
C TYR A 256 -12.53 -11.04 17.22
N THR A 257 -13.26 -12.08 16.81
CA THR A 257 -12.68 -13.42 16.64
C THR A 257 -11.75 -13.45 15.44
N VAL A 258 -12.15 -12.80 14.34
CA VAL A 258 -11.31 -12.66 13.15
C VAL A 258 -10.01 -11.93 13.49
N LEU A 259 -10.07 -10.78 14.17
CA LEU A 259 -8.87 -10.06 14.59
C LEU A 259 -7.98 -10.91 15.49
N SER A 260 -8.58 -11.63 16.46
CA SER A 260 -7.82 -12.47 17.38
C SER A 260 -7.09 -13.61 16.67
N GLN A 261 -7.71 -14.24 15.67
CA GLN A 261 -7.07 -15.26 14.83
C GLN A 261 -5.87 -14.70 14.06
N TRP A 262 -5.99 -13.50 13.51
CA TRP A 262 -4.87 -12.82 12.84
C TRP A 262 -3.72 -12.48 13.78
N MET A 263 -4.03 -12.01 15.00
CA MET A 263 -3.01 -11.68 16.00
C MET A 263 -2.31 -12.94 16.54
N GLU A 264 -3.03 -14.05 16.68
CA GLU A 264 -2.45 -15.34 17.06
C GLU A 264 -1.52 -15.88 15.97
N ARG A 265 -1.93 -15.81 14.70
CA ARG A 265 -1.07 -16.13 13.57
C ARG A 265 0.19 -15.27 13.56
N HIS A 266 0.07 -13.96 13.76
CA HIS A 266 1.22 -13.06 13.82
C HIS A 266 2.19 -13.42 14.95
N ARG A 267 1.68 -13.87 16.10
CA ARG A 267 2.51 -14.33 17.22
C ARG A 267 3.30 -15.59 16.88
N HIS A 268 2.66 -16.58 16.24
CA HIS A 268 3.23 -17.92 16.04
C HIS A 268 3.98 -18.08 14.71
N ASP A 269 3.35 -17.70 13.61
CA ASP A 269 3.87 -17.94 12.26
C ASP A 269 4.56 -16.68 11.68
N GLY A 270 4.31 -15.52 12.30
CA GLY A 270 4.61 -14.23 11.71
C GLY A 270 3.64 -13.88 10.57
N ILE A 271 3.71 -12.62 10.11
CA ILE A 271 3.03 -12.17 8.89
C ILE A 271 4.03 -11.40 8.03
N GLY A 272 3.75 -11.27 6.74
CA GLY A 272 4.63 -10.49 5.85
C GLY A 272 4.67 -9.01 6.24
N ILE A 273 5.77 -8.31 5.94
CA ILE A 273 5.95 -6.88 6.28
C ILE A 273 4.77 -6.03 5.76
N ALA A 274 4.30 -6.29 4.53
CA ALA A 274 3.17 -5.56 3.96
C ALA A 274 1.87 -5.74 4.77
N GLN A 275 1.63 -6.93 5.33
CA GLN A 275 0.50 -7.18 6.21
C GLN A 275 0.71 -6.52 7.58
N GLU A 276 1.94 -6.51 8.14
CA GLU A 276 2.25 -5.75 9.37
C GLU A 276 1.92 -4.26 9.18
N VAL A 277 2.32 -3.69 8.05
CA VAL A 277 2.00 -2.31 7.68
C VAL A 277 0.50 -2.10 7.58
N ALA A 278 -0.19 -2.98 6.87
CA ALA A 278 -1.63 -2.85 6.66
C ALA A 278 -2.41 -2.93 7.98
N PHE A 279 -2.13 -3.90 8.85
CA PHE A 279 -2.74 -3.97 10.17
C PHE A 279 -2.46 -2.72 10.99
N ALA A 280 -1.20 -2.25 11.02
CA ALA A 280 -0.84 -1.06 11.76
C ALA A 280 -1.59 0.20 11.28
N GLN A 281 -1.80 0.34 9.97
CA GLN A 281 -2.62 1.41 9.38
C GLN A 281 -4.10 1.25 9.73
N GLY A 282 -4.64 0.03 9.68
CA GLY A 282 -6.00 -0.28 10.11
C GLY A 282 -6.24 0.10 11.57
N PHE A 283 -5.34 -0.31 12.47
CA PHE A 283 -5.37 0.08 13.89
C PHE A 283 -5.29 1.59 14.07
N ARG A 284 -4.39 2.28 13.35
CA ARG A 284 -4.25 3.74 13.44
C ARG A 284 -5.52 4.47 12.99
N HIS A 285 -6.17 3.98 11.95
CA HIS A 285 -7.45 4.53 11.48
C HIS A 285 -8.57 4.27 12.49
N ALA A 286 -8.72 3.04 12.97
CA ALA A 286 -9.68 2.67 14.01
C ALA A 286 -9.49 3.50 15.30
N ALA A 287 -8.25 3.84 15.64
CA ALA A 287 -7.93 4.68 16.79
C ALA A 287 -8.33 6.15 16.62
N ASN A 288 -8.63 6.62 15.41
CA ASN A 288 -9.02 8.00 15.16
C ASN A 288 -10.44 8.34 15.62
N HIS A 289 -11.17 7.42 16.25
CA HIS A 289 -12.51 7.67 16.77
C HIS A 289 -12.49 7.94 18.28
N ARG A 290 -13.27 8.94 18.69
CA ARG A 290 -13.61 9.21 20.09
C ARG A 290 -14.70 8.25 20.51
N THR A 291 -14.60 7.71 21.72
CA THR A 291 -15.69 6.91 22.29
C THR A 291 -16.60 7.87 23.07
N PRO A 292 -17.89 8.01 22.71
CA PRO A 292 -18.81 8.77 23.53
C PRO A 292 -18.85 8.19 24.95
N SER A 293 -18.97 9.03 25.97
CA SER A 293 -19.03 8.60 27.38
C SER A 293 -20.20 7.66 27.68
N THR A 294 -21.21 7.64 26.81
CA THR A 294 -22.41 6.79 26.90
C THR A 294 -22.22 5.38 26.33
N LYS A 295 -21.14 5.11 25.58
CA LYS A 295 -20.88 3.79 24.98
C LYS A 295 -19.78 3.05 25.74
N PRO A 296 -19.92 1.73 25.96
CA PRO A 296 -18.85 0.93 26.57
C PRO A 296 -17.58 0.99 25.72
N ALA A 297 -16.43 1.31 26.34
CA ALA A 297 -15.12 1.36 25.68
C ALA A 297 -14.55 -0.02 25.31
N ARG A 298 -15.41 -1.03 25.06
CA ARG A 298 -15.02 -2.44 24.85
C ARG A 298 -14.17 -2.61 23.60
N ALA A 299 -14.65 -2.13 22.45
CA ALA A 299 -13.91 -2.18 21.18
C ALA A 299 -12.53 -1.55 21.32
N ARG A 300 -12.48 -0.32 21.85
CA ARG A 300 -11.25 0.40 22.18
C ARG A 300 -10.30 -0.39 23.07
N ASN A 301 -10.79 -1.06 24.12
CA ASN A 301 -9.93 -1.83 25.03
C ASN A 301 -9.33 -3.06 24.34
N VAL A 302 -10.13 -3.78 23.53
CA VAL A 302 -9.64 -4.93 22.75
C VAL A 302 -8.61 -4.46 21.72
N LEU A 303 -8.93 -3.43 20.94
CA LEU A 303 -8.03 -2.88 19.92
C LEU A 303 -6.73 -2.36 20.52
N ASN A 304 -6.78 -1.64 21.64
CA ASN A 304 -5.59 -1.18 22.36
C ASN A 304 -4.71 -2.36 22.80
N THR A 305 -5.33 -3.41 23.35
CA THR A 305 -4.62 -4.63 23.76
C THR A 305 -3.97 -5.33 22.56
N GLN A 306 -4.72 -5.55 21.48
CA GLN A 306 -4.21 -6.24 20.28
C GLN A 306 -3.12 -5.43 19.58
N ALA A 307 -3.25 -4.11 19.48
CA ALA A 307 -2.21 -3.25 18.91
C ALA A 307 -0.94 -3.23 19.79
N ALA A 308 -1.09 -3.26 21.12
CA ALA A 308 0.04 -3.36 22.04
C ALA A 308 0.74 -4.72 21.92
N GLU A 309 -0.01 -5.82 21.79
CA GLU A 309 0.56 -7.14 21.49
C GLU A 309 1.28 -7.16 20.15
N MET A 310 0.64 -6.68 19.08
CA MET A 310 1.24 -6.61 17.75
C MET A 310 2.55 -5.82 17.75
N LEU A 311 2.62 -4.70 18.48
CA LEU A 311 3.83 -3.89 18.61
C LEU A 311 5.01 -4.68 19.21
N LYS A 312 4.77 -5.71 20.02
CA LYS A 312 5.85 -6.55 20.59
C LYS A 312 6.54 -7.41 19.54
N TYR A 313 5.80 -7.87 18.53
CA TYR A 313 6.25 -8.81 17.51
C TYR A 313 6.63 -8.12 16.20
N THR A 314 6.05 -6.94 15.92
CA THR A 314 6.35 -6.12 14.74
C THR A 314 7.78 -5.57 14.79
N ARG A 315 8.55 -5.81 13.72
CA ARG A 315 9.93 -5.32 13.59
C ARG A 315 10.06 -4.13 12.66
N TYR A 316 9.19 -4.03 11.66
CA TYR A 316 9.27 -2.98 10.65
C TYR A 316 8.96 -1.60 11.25
N TRP A 317 9.84 -0.62 10.99
CA TRP A 317 9.82 0.67 11.67
C TRP A 317 8.52 1.43 11.44
N TYR A 318 7.94 1.34 10.23
CA TYR A 318 6.74 2.09 9.89
C TYR A 318 5.50 1.51 10.58
N ALA A 319 5.37 0.18 10.59
CA ALA A 319 4.30 -0.50 11.33
C ALA A 319 4.38 -0.18 12.83
N ARG A 320 5.60 -0.19 13.43
CA ARG A 320 5.81 0.25 14.82
C ARG A 320 5.38 1.70 15.05
N LEU A 321 5.73 2.62 14.15
CA LEU A 321 5.31 4.03 14.21
C LEU A 321 3.78 4.16 14.19
N ALA A 322 3.11 3.50 13.25
CA ALA A 322 1.67 3.57 13.12
C ALA A 322 0.94 2.98 14.34
N LEU A 323 1.43 1.86 14.89
CA LEU A 323 0.92 1.28 16.14
C LEU A 323 1.10 2.22 17.33
N LEU A 324 2.25 2.90 17.45
CA LEU A 324 2.45 3.91 18.51
C LEU A 324 1.45 5.07 18.39
N HIS A 325 1.16 5.52 17.17
CA HIS A 325 0.14 6.55 16.95
C HIS A 325 -1.24 6.04 17.39
N ALA A 326 -1.60 4.80 17.03
CA ALA A 326 -2.86 4.18 17.44
C ALA A 326 -3.00 4.09 18.96
N LEU A 327 -1.97 3.55 19.64
CA LEU A 327 -1.94 3.44 21.10
C LEU A 327 -2.03 4.82 21.78
N ALA A 328 -1.34 5.82 21.25
CA ALA A 328 -1.41 7.17 21.78
C ALA A 328 -2.83 7.75 21.70
N LEU A 329 -3.54 7.54 20.59
CA LEU A 329 -4.92 7.99 20.42
C LEU A 329 -5.88 7.28 21.38
N TRP A 330 -5.78 5.96 21.54
CA TRP A 330 -6.61 5.23 22.53
C TRP A 330 -6.24 5.48 23.99
N THR A 331 -5.12 6.13 24.28
CA THR A 331 -4.76 6.53 25.65
C THR A 331 -5.21 7.96 25.99
N LEU A 332 -5.67 8.75 25.01
CA LEU A 332 -6.24 10.08 25.28
C LEU A 332 -7.57 9.96 26.03
N PRO A 333 -7.81 10.75 27.09
CA PRO A 333 -9.10 10.80 27.75
C PRO A 333 -10.14 11.40 26.80
N ASP A 334 -11.36 10.87 26.78
CA ASP A 334 -12.43 11.39 25.92
C ASP A 334 -12.78 12.85 26.27
N ASP A 335 -12.71 13.21 27.55
CA ASP A 335 -12.74 14.61 28.01
C ASP A 335 -11.33 15.23 27.96
N VAL A 336 -11.10 16.06 26.94
CA VAL A 336 -9.84 16.79 26.77
C VAL A 336 -9.60 17.86 27.83
N ALA A 337 -10.63 18.31 28.54
CA ALA A 337 -10.51 19.26 29.65
C ALA A 337 -10.13 18.57 30.97
N GLN A 338 -10.21 17.24 31.02
CA GLN A 338 -9.85 16.48 32.21
C GLN A 338 -8.37 16.69 32.57
N LYS A 339 -8.14 17.10 33.83
CA LYS A 339 -6.78 17.23 34.36
C LYS A 339 -6.05 15.90 34.29
N GLN A 340 -4.76 15.96 33.98
CA GLN A 340 -3.92 14.77 33.97
C GLN A 340 -3.94 14.10 35.36
N PRO A 341 -4.21 12.79 35.45
CA PRO A 341 -4.27 12.11 36.74
C PRO A 341 -2.90 12.17 37.43
N ARG A 342 -2.89 12.35 38.76
CA ARG A 342 -1.65 12.43 39.55
C ARG A 342 -0.93 11.07 39.70
N ARG A 343 -1.68 9.95 39.61
CA ARG A 343 -1.19 8.57 39.76
C ARG A 343 -1.97 7.65 38.83
N GLY A 344 -1.40 6.49 38.50
CA GLY A 344 -2.02 5.49 37.63
C GLY A 344 -1.74 5.66 36.13
N ARG A 345 -2.53 4.99 35.29
CA ARG A 345 -2.43 5.05 33.82
C ARG A 345 -2.65 6.48 33.32
N GLY A 346 -1.88 6.93 32.33
CA GLY A 346 -1.95 8.31 31.82
C GLY A 346 -1.34 9.40 32.71
N ALA A 347 -0.89 9.09 33.93
CA ALA A 347 -0.22 10.05 34.82
C ALA A 347 1.19 10.41 34.33
N ASN A 348 1.87 9.47 33.67
CA ASN A 348 3.21 9.67 33.11
C ASN A 348 3.30 9.12 31.67
N PRO A 349 2.93 9.93 30.67
CA PRO A 349 2.97 9.54 29.25
C PRO A 349 4.35 9.09 28.78
N ALA A 350 5.41 9.68 29.34
CA ALA A 350 6.78 9.30 29.00
C ALA A 350 7.13 7.88 29.47
N ARG A 351 6.65 7.47 30.65
CA ARG A 351 6.85 6.12 31.16
C ARG A 351 6.02 5.10 30.37
N GLU A 352 4.78 5.46 30.03
CA GLU A 352 3.87 4.59 29.28
C GLU A 352 4.41 4.28 27.88
N ILE A 353 4.87 5.29 27.15
CA ILE A 353 5.47 5.10 25.82
C ILE A 353 6.77 4.28 25.88
N ARG A 354 7.61 4.51 26.90
CA ARG A 354 8.81 3.68 27.10
C ARG A 354 8.46 2.23 27.33
N GLN A 355 7.45 1.97 28.16
CA GLN A 355 6.98 0.62 28.44
C GLN A 355 6.51 -0.09 27.15
N TRP A 356 5.76 0.61 26.28
CA TRP A 356 5.33 0.03 24.99
C TRP A 356 6.51 -0.36 24.09
N LEU A 357 7.58 0.43 24.09
CA LEU A 357 8.76 0.18 23.26
C LEU A 357 9.72 -0.87 23.85
N GLU A 358 9.80 -0.95 25.17
CA GLU A 358 10.63 -1.92 25.89
C GLU A 358 10.01 -3.32 25.90
N GLN A 359 8.70 -3.42 25.73
CA GLN A 359 7.99 -4.70 25.60
C GLN A 359 8.28 -5.29 24.22
N ARG A 360 9.14 -6.30 24.20
CA ARG A 360 9.50 -7.11 23.04
C ARG A 360 9.06 -8.55 23.32
N GLY A 361 8.48 -9.23 22.33
CA GLY A 361 8.02 -10.62 22.47
C GLY A 361 9.16 -11.59 22.79
N GLU A 362 8.86 -12.76 23.33
CA GLU A 362 9.87 -13.75 23.80
C GLU A 362 10.91 -14.13 22.73
N HIS A 363 10.52 -14.12 21.45
CA HIS A 363 11.38 -14.38 20.29
C HIS A 363 12.21 -13.18 19.82
N THR A 364 12.10 -12.04 20.50
CA THR A 364 12.88 -10.82 20.22
C THR A 364 13.77 -10.51 21.42
N ARG A 365 15.09 -10.38 21.21
CA ARG A 365 16.02 -9.98 22.28
C ARG A 365 15.52 -8.69 22.94
N LYS A 366 15.76 -8.55 24.27
CA LYS A 366 15.51 -7.30 25.00
C LYS A 366 16.31 -6.16 24.36
N GLY A 367 15.68 -5.39 23.49
CA GLY A 367 16.25 -4.19 22.88
C GLY A 367 16.11 -3.00 23.83
N ARG A 368 17.15 -2.18 23.92
CA ARG A 368 17.06 -0.88 24.60
C ARG A 368 16.32 0.09 23.68
N LEU A 369 15.69 1.12 24.23
CA LEU A 369 15.07 2.21 23.45
C LEU A 369 16.04 2.88 22.44
N ARG A 370 17.35 2.83 22.70
CA ARG A 370 18.38 3.34 21.78
C ARG A 370 18.52 2.51 20.51
N ASP A 371 18.08 1.26 20.56
CA ASP A 371 18.14 0.29 19.47
C ASP A 371 16.88 0.40 18.57
N GLU A 372 15.91 1.24 18.94
CA GLU A 372 14.75 1.57 18.11
C GLU A 372 15.12 2.47 16.94
N HIS A 373 14.42 2.27 15.83
CA HIS A 373 14.56 3.08 14.64
C HIS A 373 14.44 4.60 14.93
N PRO A 374 15.31 5.47 14.38
CA PRO A 374 15.29 6.90 14.65
C PRO A 374 13.92 7.58 14.43
N LEU A 375 13.19 7.19 13.38
CA LEU A 375 11.83 7.71 13.11
C LEU A 375 10.79 7.21 14.13
N VAL A 376 10.92 5.97 14.62
CA VAL A 376 10.07 5.43 15.69
C VAL A 376 10.32 6.19 17.00
N ARG A 377 11.58 6.47 17.32
CA ARG A 377 11.94 7.29 18.49
C ARG A 377 11.41 8.72 18.37
N ALA A 378 11.34 9.27 17.16
CA ALA A 378 10.74 10.58 16.90
C ALA A 378 9.22 10.55 17.09
N ALA A 379 8.55 9.55 16.51
CA ALA A 379 7.12 9.33 16.68
C ALA A 379 6.75 9.12 18.17
N ALA A 380 7.56 8.38 18.92
CA ALA A 380 7.41 8.24 20.37
C ALA A 380 7.46 9.58 21.11
N ARG A 381 8.30 10.53 20.68
CA ARG A 381 8.30 11.89 21.24
C ARG A 381 7.03 12.65 20.86
N MET A 382 6.56 12.50 19.63
CA MET A 382 5.32 13.14 19.17
C MET A 382 4.08 12.60 19.90
N ALA A 383 3.97 11.28 20.06
CA ALA A 383 2.95 10.61 20.87
C ALA A 383 2.97 11.12 22.32
N ARG A 384 4.15 11.31 22.91
CA ARG A 384 4.28 11.88 24.24
C ARG A 384 3.69 13.30 24.30
N TYR A 385 4.03 14.14 23.32
CA TYR A 385 3.50 15.51 23.27
C TYR A 385 1.99 15.53 23.00
N ALA A 386 1.46 14.66 22.16
CA ALA A 386 0.03 14.49 21.97
C ALA A 386 -0.69 14.17 23.28
N LEU A 387 -0.15 13.21 24.05
CA LEU A 387 -0.70 12.82 25.35
C LEU A 387 -0.60 13.91 26.41
N GLN A 388 0.51 14.65 26.45
CA GLN A 388 0.74 15.74 27.42
C GLN A 388 -0.12 16.98 27.12
N THR A 389 -0.25 17.34 25.84
CA THR A 389 -0.96 18.56 25.43
C THR A 389 -2.44 18.33 25.14
N ARG A 390 -2.88 17.08 25.02
CA ARG A 390 -4.23 16.68 24.55
C ARG A 390 -4.57 17.24 23.15
N ARG A 391 -3.54 17.44 22.31
CA ARG A 391 -3.66 17.94 20.93
C ARG A 391 -3.06 16.93 19.94
N PRO A 392 -3.68 15.75 19.75
CA PRO A 392 -3.18 14.77 18.78
C PRO A 392 -3.07 15.36 17.38
N ASP A 393 -3.99 16.25 17.02
CA ASP A 393 -4.04 16.99 15.76
C ASP A 393 -2.77 17.80 15.42
N ARG A 394 -1.88 18.04 16.39
CA ARG A 394 -0.62 18.76 16.18
C ARG A 394 0.60 17.85 16.05
N PHE A 395 0.52 16.60 16.49
CA PHE A 395 1.70 15.75 16.64
C PHE A 395 1.56 14.41 15.91
N LEU A 396 0.35 13.97 15.64
CA LEU A 396 0.02 12.68 15.03
C LEU A 396 -0.73 12.93 13.71
N TRP A 397 -0.76 11.90 12.87
CA TRP A 397 -1.53 11.87 11.62
C TRP A 397 -2.10 10.47 11.40
N ILE A 398 -3.12 10.37 10.56
CA ILE A 398 -3.85 9.13 10.26
C ILE A 398 -3.46 8.55 8.91
N ASP A 399 -3.24 9.42 7.92
CA ASP A 399 -2.85 9.07 6.56
C ASP A 399 -1.77 10.04 6.08
N GLU A 400 -0.62 9.51 5.67
CA GLU A 400 0.54 10.27 5.22
C GLU A 400 0.21 11.13 4.01
N ALA A 401 -0.36 10.49 2.98
CA ALA A 401 -0.68 11.14 1.72
C ALA A 401 -1.76 12.21 1.90
N GLY A 402 -2.86 11.87 2.58
CA GLY A 402 -3.93 12.82 2.88
C GLY A 402 -3.46 13.99 3.74
N THR A 403 -2.60 13.77 4.72
CA THR A 403 -2.05 14.85 5.55
C THR A 403 -1.14 15.78 4.75
N ALA A 404 -0.28 15.21 3.89
CA ALA A 404 0.62 15.97 3.03
C ALA A 404 -0.09 16.76 1.93
N ALA A 405 -1.19 16.24 1.38
CA ALA A 405 -1.99 16.91 0.36
C ALA A 405 -2.73 18.15 0.91
N GLN A 406 -3.04 18.17 2.21
CA GLN A 406 -3.85 19.22 2.81
C GLN A 406 -2.98 20.39 3.32
N ILE A 407 -2.43 21.18 2.41
CA ILE A 407 -1.58 22.33 2.76
C ILE A 407 -2.44 23.60 2.87
N GLY A 408 -2.33 24.34 3.97
CA GLY A 408 -3.00 25.64 4.13
C GLY A 408 -4.45 25.58 4.61
N SER A 409 -4.98 24.40 4.93
CA SER A 409 -6.31 24.30 5.56
C SER A 409 -6.32 24.90 6.95
N GLU A 410 -7.35 25.71 7.21
CA GLU A 410 -7.46 26.57 8.39
C GLU A 410 -7.32 25.80 9.70
N THR A 411 -6.62 26.42 10.65
CA THR A 411 -6.70 26.05 12.05
C THR A 411 -8.09 26.42 12.55
N GLY A 412 -9.02 25.46 12.58
CA GLY A 412 -10.31 25.64 13.26
C GLY A 412 -10.09 26.25 14.65
N SER A 413 -10.92 27.24 14.99
CA SER A 413 -10.68 28.15 16.10
C SER A 413 -10.50 27.42 17.45
N LEU A 414 -9.68 27.97 18.35
CA LEU A 414 -9.40 27.38 19.67
C LEU A 414 -10.65 27.22 20.56
N ARG A 415 -11.78 27.82 20.19
CA ARG A 415 -13.04 27.85 20.95
C ARG A 415 -14.20 27.11 20.29
N GLU A 416 -14.04 26.62 19.06
CA GLU A 416 -15.08 25.78 18.45
C GLU A 416 -15.18 24.44 19.17
N ARG A 417 -16.37 24.17 19.70
CA ARG A 417 -16.75 22.87 20.24
C ARG A 417 -16.60 21.88 19.08
N ARG A 418 -15.54 21.06 19.10
CA ARG A 418 -15.21 20.13 18.01
C ARG A 418 -16.38 19.18 17.79
N MET A 419 -17.14 19.44 16.73
CA MET A 419 -18.39 18.77 16.39
C MET A 419 -18.19 17.35 15.82
N HIS A 420 -16.95 16.89 15.72
CA HIS A 420 -16.58 15.64 15.05
C HIS A 420 -16.22 14.56 16.08
N ASP A 421 -16.70 13.33 15.83
CA ASP A 421 -16.33 12.13 16.60
C ASP A 421 -14.89 11.66 16.37
N LEU A 422 -14.09 12.42 15.61
CA LEU A 422 -12.71 12.08 15.29
C LEU A 422 -11.70 12.83 16.18
N TRP A 423 -10.57 12.18 16.47
CA TRP A 423 -9.44 12.86 17.12
C TRP A 423 -8.78 13.87 16.20
N ILE A 424 -8.55 13.45 14.96
CA ILE A 424 -7.88 14.20 13.88
C ILE A 424 -8.83 14.19 12.68
N PRO A 425 -9.57 15.28 12.42
CA PRO A 425 -10.48 15.32 11.28
C PRO A 425 -9.69 15.44 9.96
N PRO A 426 -10.24 14.96 8.83
CA PRO A 426 -9.56 14.99 7.53
C PRO A 426 -9.16 16.39 7.05
N SER A 427 -9.84 17.44 7.53
CA SER A 427 -9.49 18.84 7.25
C SER A 427 -8.18 19.30 7.90
N ARG A 428 -7.65 18.55 8.88
CA ARG A 428 -6.35 18.85 9.47
C ARG A 428 -5.25 18.28 8.60
N GLY A 429 -4.49 19.21 8.04
CA GLY A 429 -3.38 18.89 7.18
C GLY A 429 -2.02 19.21 7.76
N TRP A 430 -1.01 19.03 6.93
CA TRP A 430 0.40 19.15 7.28
C TRP A 430 0.76 20.50 7.93
N SER A 431 0.18 21.61 7.49
CA SER A 431 0.44 22.94 8.06
C SER A 431 0.01 23.09 9.53
N THR A 432 -0.88 22.22 10.02
CA THR A 432 -1.38 22.25 11.40
C THR A 432 -0.49 21.48 12.38
N LEU A 433 0.43 20.67 11.86
CA LEU A 433 1.39 19.90 12.65
C LEU A 433 2.46 20.80 13.28
N ASP A 434 3.00 20.35 14.40
CA ASP A 434 4.22 20.90 14.99
C ASP A 434 5.41 20.77 14.02
N PRO A 435 6.33 21.74 13.95
CA PRO A 435 7.48 21.67 13.04
C PRO A 435 8.28 20.38 13.12
N ALA A 436 8.42 19.77 14.30
CA ALA A 436 9.10 18.49 14.44
C ALA A 436 8.30 17.32 13.85
N ALA A 437 6.96 17.37 13.95
CA ALA A 437 6.07 16.39 13.32
C ALA A 437 6.01 16.58 11.79
N GLN A 438 6.06 17.82 11.31
CA GLN A 438 6.16 18.15 9.89
C GLN A 438 7.41 17.58 9.23
N GLN A 439 8.58 17.72 9.87
CA GLN A 439 9.84 17.12 9.40
C GLN A 439 9.81 15.59 9.48
N LEU A 440 9.22 15.04 10.54
CA LEU A 440 9.05 13.60 10.68
C LEU A 440 8.20 13.02 9.56
N LEU A 441 7.03 13.62 9.26
CA LEU A 441 6.15 13.14 8.21
C LEU A 441 6.87 13.15 6.85
N ALA A 442 7.56 14.25 6.51
CA ALA A 442 8.31 14.34 5.26
C ALA A 442 9.35 13.22 5.09
N ASP A 443 10.14 12.96 6.14
CA ASP A 443 11.16 11.90 6.08
C ASP A 443 10.57 10.49 6.10
N VAL A 444 9.43 10.31 6.77
CA VAL A 444 8.64 9.06 6.70
C VAL A 444 8.18 8.83 5.27
N MET A 445 7.62 9.84 4.60
CA MET A 445 7.16 9.71 3.22
C MET A 445 8.31 9.40 2.26
N VAL A 446 9.44 10.12 2.37
CA VAL A 446 10.62 9.82 1.55
C VAL A 446 11.08 8.38 1.75
N LEU A 447 11.17 7.91 2.99
CA LEU A 447 11.62 6.54 3.26
C LEU A 447 10.60 5.50 2.77
N LEU A 448 9.30 5.75 2.93
CA LEU A 448 8.24 4.87 2.40
C LEU A 448 8.35 4.72 0.89
N THR A 449 8.52 5.83 0.16
CA THR A 449 8.71 5.80 -1.29
C THR A 449 9.96 4.98 -1.68
N LEU A 450 11.04 5.09 -0.91
CA LEU A 450 12.26 4.31 -1.17
C LEU A 450 12.09 2.82 -0.91
N THR A 451 11.27 2.44 0.07
CA THR A 451 11.11 1.06 0.52
C THR A 451 10.00 0.30 -0.18
N GLU A 452 8.89 0.95 -0.50
CA GLU A 452 7.67 0.26 -0.94
C GLU A 452 7.37 0.48 -2.42
N GLU A 453 7.96 1.50 -3.06
CA GLU A 453 7.55 1.99 -4.39
C GLU A 453 8.67 1.84 -5.44
N ARG A 454 9.64 0.97 -5.15
CA ARG A 454 10.85 0.78 -5.94
C ARG A 454 10.81 -0.57 -6.66
N GLY A 455 10.12 -0.63 -7.79
CA GLY A 455 10.14 -1.81 -8.65
C GLY A 455 9.13 -1.74 -9.78
N ASP A 456 9.51 -2.31 -10.93
CA ASP A 456 8.55 -2.63 -12.00
C ASP A 456 7.50 -3.66 -11.54
N ARG A 457 7.85 -4.47 -10.53
CA ARG A 457 7.00 -5.52 -9.95
C ARG A 457 6.87 -5.37 -8.43
N PRO A 458 5.66 -5.48 -7.86
CA PRO A 458 5.44 -5.41 -6.40
C PRO A 458 6.24 -6.45 -5.59
N GLN A 459 6.48 -7.63 -6.16
CA GLN A 459 7.24 -8.70 -5.51
C GLN A 459 8.72 -8.35 -5.35
N ASP A 460 9.31 -7.65 -6.32
CA ASP A 460 10.72 -7.24 -6.28
C ASP A 460 10.93 -6.13 -5.25
N ALA A 461 10.01 -5.16 -5.19
CA ALA A 461 9.98 -4.14 -4.15
C ALA A 461 9.89 -4.77 -2.75
N ARG A 462 9.03 -5.78 -2.58
CA ARG A 462 8.90 -6.55 -1.33
C ARG A 462 10.20 -7.28 -0.96
N ARG A 463 10.80 -8.01 -1.90
CA ARG A 463 12.06 -8.73 -1.66
C ARG A 463 13.18 -7.77 -1.28
N HIS A 464 13.24 -6.60 -1.90
CA HIS A 464 14.21 -5.56 -1.58
C HIS A 464 14.00 -4.99 -0.17
N LEU A 465 12.74 -4.71 0.20
CA LEU A 465 12.37 -4.26 1.54
C LEU A 465 12.72 -5.30 2.60
N GLU A 466 12.35 -6.57 2.37
CA GLU A 466 12.70 -7.69 3.23
C GLU A 466 14.22 -7.81 3.34
N ALA A 467 14.99 -7.72 2.24
CA ALA A 467 16.45 -7.76 2.28
C ALA A 467 17.04 -6.60 3.10
N ALA A 468 16.58 -5.36 2.89
CA ALA A 468 17.08 -4.17 3.56
C ALA A 468 16.82 -4.18 5.08
N TYR A 469 15.74 -4.82 5.53
CA TYR A 469 15.33 -4.86 6.94
C TYR A 469 15.25 -6.28 7.55
N SER A 470 15.80 -7.30 6.87
CA SER A 470 15.84 -8.70 7.33
C SER A 470 16.71 -8.92 8.58
N GLY A 471 17.64 -8.00 8.85
CA GLY A 471 18.53 -8.05 10.02
C GLY A 471 17.99 -7.35 11.26
N TRP A 472 18.64 -7.57 12.41
CA TRP A 472 18.37 -6.87 13.68
C TRP A 472 18.71 -5.36 13.68
N GLN A 473 19.05 -4.79 12.53
CA GLN A 473 19.51 -3.42 12.40
C GLN A 473 18.33 -2.51 12.04
N GLN A 474 17.79 -1.82 13.05
CA GLN A 474 16.79 -0.76 12.86
C GLN A 474 17.45 0.58 12.47
N GLY A 475 18.43 0.54 11.57
CA GLY A 475 19.18 1.73 11.14
C GLY A 475 18.45 2.52 10.06
N MET A 476 18.72 3.84 10.02
CA MET A 476 18.35 4.67 8.87
C MET A 476 19.42 4.59 7.78
N PRO A 477 19.06 4.73 6.49
CA PRO A 477 20.04 4.74 5.42
C PRO A 477 20.93 6.01 5.48
N PRO A 478 22.23 5.92 5.13
CA PRO A 478 23.14 7.07 5.13
C PRO A 478 22.63 8.25 4.30
N CYS A 479 21.88 7.97 3.23
CA CYS A 479 21.28 8.99 2.38
C CYS A 479 20.21 9.85 3.09
N MET A 480 19.75 9.44 4.27
CA MET A 480 18.77 10.17 5.07
C MET A 480 19.40 10.84 6.32
N THR A 481 20.57 10.38 6.75
CA THR A 481 21.20 10.82 8.01
C THR A 481 22.50 11.59 7.83
N VAL A 482 23.26 11.29 6.77
CA VAL A 482 24.60 11.86 6.50
C VAL A 482 24.54 12.79 5.29
N ASP A 483 24.19 12.30 4.11
CA ASP A 483 24.20 13.10 2.88
C ASP A 483 23.08 12.69 1.93
N ARG A 484 22.19 13.61 1.55
CA ARG A 484 21.09 13.38 0.60
C ARG A 484 21.50 13.41 -0.86
N THR A 485 22.73 13.83 -1.20
CA THR A 485 23.17 13.98 -2.59
C THR A 485 23.01 12.67 -3.40
N PRO A 486 23.42 11.49 -2.88
CA PRO A 486 23.14 10.19 -3.49
C PRO A 486 21.68 9.95 -3.87
N LEU A 487 20.75 10.52 -3.10
CA LEU A 487 19.33 10.28 -3.29
C LEU A 487 18.82 10.93 -4.59
N SER A 488 19.44 11.98 -5.12
CA SER A 488 19.13 12.61 -6.43
C SER A 488 17.69 12.39 -6.98
N PRO A 489 16.74 13.32 -6.73
CA PRO A 489 15.38 13.28 -7.28
C PRO A 489 15.25 13.42 -8.79
N ARG A 490 16.32 13.82 -9.47
CA ARG A 490 16.35 14.30 -10.87
C ARG A 490 16.34 13.18 -11.93
N GLN A 491 15.71 12.05 -11.64
CA GLN A 491 15.63 10.95 -12.62
C GLN A 491 14.68 11.29 -13.78
N ALA A 492 15.04 10.85 -14.98
CA ALA A 492 14.18 10.93 -16.16
C ALA A 492 12.85 10.18 -15.96
N LEU A 493 11.81 10.59 -16.69
CA LEU A 493 10.50 9.94 -16.65
C LEU A 493 10.61 8.48 -17.09
N VAL A 494 9.71 7.64 -16.58
CA VAL A 494 9.60 6.25 -17.03
C VAL A 494 9.40 6.21 -18.56
N GLY A 495 10.39 5.68 -19.27
CA GLY A 495 10.35 5.47 -20.74
C GLY A 495 11.33 6.31 -21.56
N GLU A 496 12.04 7.28 -20.97
CA GLU A 496 12.88 8.24 -21.73
C GLU A 496 14.37 7.88 -21.80
N THR A 497 14.94 7.17 -20.82
CA THR A 497 16.37 6.79 -20.77
C THR A 497 16.59 5.49 -19.97
N PRO A 498 17.77 4.82 -20.06
CA PRO A 498 18.08 3.69 -19.19
C PRO A 498 17.97 4.12 -17.73
N ARG A 499 17.11 3.43 -16.97
CA ARG A 499 16.88 3.76 -15.56
C ARG A 499 18.14 3.46 -14.75
N ALA A 500 18.52 4.41 -13.89
CA ALA A 500 19.56 4.16 -12.88
C ALA A 500 19.09 3.04 -11.94
N LEU A 501 19.88 1.97 -11.84
CA LEU A 501 19.52 0.80 -11.05
C LEU A 501 19.55 1.11 -9.55
N PRO A 502 18.67 0.48 -8.75
CA PRO A 502 18.77 0.46 -7.30
C PRO A 502 20.19 0.21 -6.77
N GLY A 503 20.77 1.25 -6.14
CA GLY A 503 22.08 1.20 -5.51
C GLY A 503 23.20 1.81 -6.35
N SER A 504 22.93 2.31 -7.57
CA SER A 504 23.96 2.88 -8.44
C SER A 504 24.65 4.12 -7.84
N ASP A 505 23.88 4.97 -7.16
CA ASP A 505 24.35 6.27 -6.66
C ASP A 505 24.67 6.21 -5.17
N CYS A 506 24.54 5.03 -4.56
CA CYS A 506 24.79 4.85 -3.14
C CYS A 506 26.26 5.10 -2.78
N ALA A 507 26.50 5.65 -1.59
CA ALA A 507 27.83 5.64 -0.99
C ALA A 507 28.37 4.21 -0.86
N ASP A 508 29.70 4.06 -0.96
CA ASP A 508 30.38 2.77 -0.88
C ASP A 508 30.00 2.01 0.40
N GLY A 509 29.65 0.73 0.24
CA GLY A 509 29.24 -0.13 1.34
C GLY A 509 27.82 0.11 1.87
N CYS A 510 27.01 0.97 1.24
CA CYS A 510 25.60 1.16 1.59
C CYS A 510 24.79 -0.12 1.34
N ARG A 511 24.42 -0.80 2.43
CA ARG A 511 23.65 -2.07 2.39
C ARG A 511 22.20 -1.88 1.95
N PHE A 512 21.64 -0.69 2.14
CA PHE A 512 20.25 -0.39 1.81
C PHE A 512 20.01 -0.31 0.30
N ARG A 513 21.00 0.13 -0.48
CA ARG A 513 20.90 0.27 -1.93
C ARG A 513 19.69 1.09 -2.42
N PHE A 514 19.20 2.06 -1.62
CA PHE A 514 18.02 2.89 -1.92
C PHE A 514 18.25 4.07 -2.87
N CYS A 515 19.50 4.41 -3.22
CA CYS A 515 19.81 5.54 -4.10
C CYS A 515 19.92 5.09 -5.56
N PRO A 516 19.48 5.88 -6.54
CA PRO A 516 18.86 7.20 -6.43
C PRO A 516 17.33 7.12 -6.23
N TYR A 517 16.66 8.25 -6.00
CA TYR A 517 15.23 8.36 -5.70
C TYR A 517 14.41 7.89 -6.90
N PRO A 518 13.37 7.04 -6.71
CA PRO A 518 12.65 6.41 -7.81
C PRO A 518 12.17 7.40 -8.89
N PRO A 519 12.13 7.01 -10.17
CA PRO A 519 11.61 7.88 -11.23
C PRO A 519 10.12 8.13 -11.01
N LYS A 520 9.59 9.23 -11.58
CA LYS A 520 8.14 9.47 -11.52
C LYS A 520 7.43 8.34 -12.25
N GLY A 521 6.54 7.67 -11.55
CA GLY A 521 5.89 6.49 -12.09
C GLY A 521 4.55 6.17 -11.42
N PRO A 522 3.72 5.36 -12.09
CA PRO A 522 2.36 5.04 -11.63
C PRO A 522 2.32 4.20 -10.35
N GLN A 523 3.41 3.51 -10.02
CA GLN A 523 3.52 2.73 -8.78
C GLN A 523 3.93 3.58 -7.56
N CYS A 524 4.18 4.89 -7.75
CA CYS A 524 4.49 5.80 -6.65
C CYS A 524 3.20 6.08 -5.86
N ARG A 525 3.12 5.58 -4.63
CA ARG A 525 1.98 5.72 -3.70
C ARG A 525 1.66 7.18 -3.43
N THR A 526 2.70 8.02 -3.38
CA THR A 526 2.56 9.46 -3.13
C THR A 526 3.70 10.24 -3.81
N GLU A 527 3.42 10.86 -4.95
CA GLU A 527 4.28 11.97 -5.40
C GLU A 527 4.07 13.16 -4.45
N LEU A 528 5.17 13.75 -3.99
CA LEU A 528 5.09 14.91 -3.10
C LEU A 528 4.62 16.14 -3.88
N ASP A 529 3.69 16.89 -3.30
CA ASP A 529 3.19 18.13 -3.88
C ASP A 529 4.28 19.22 -3.90
N GLU A 530 4.23 20.11 -4.91
CA GLU A 530 5.21 21.19 -5.05
C GLU A 530 5.21 22.12 -3.83
N LEU A 531 4.02 22.51 -3.34
CA LEU A 531 3.89 23.37 -2.17
C LEU A 531 4.41 22.67 -0.91
N PHE A 532 4.23 21.35 -0.82
CA PHE A 532 4.78 20.55 0.29
C PHE A 532 6.30 20.71 0.35
N CYS A 533 6.97 20.50 -0.78
CA CYS A 533 8.41 20.58 -0.88
C CYS A 533 8.94 22.00 -0.64
N ILE A 534 8.26 23.03 -1.18
CA ILE A 534 8.61 24.43 -0.94
C ILE A 534 8.53 24.75 0.56
N HIS A 535 7.48 24.34 1.24
CA HIS A 535 7.34 24.60 2.67
C HIS A 535 8.38 23.85 3.51
N GLN A 536 8.71 22.60 3.17
CA GLN A 536 9.79 21.86 3.83
C GLN A 536 11.14 22.57 3.69
N ARG A 537 11.43 23.13 2.51
CA ARG A 537 12.61 23.97 2.30
C ARG A 537 12.58 25.25 3.15
N GLN A 538 11.46 25.98 3.15
CA GLN A 538 11.31 27.22 3.95
C GLN A 538 11.48 26.97 5.46
N MET A 539 11.08 25.80 5.95
CA MET A 539 11.27 25.41 7.36
C MET A 539 12.74 25.35 7.78
N LEU A 540 13.67 25.18 6.82
CA LEU A 540 15.11 25.16 7.05
C LEU A 540 15.72 26.57 7.14
N ASP A 541 14.99 27.60 6.72
CA ASP A 541 15.42 29.00 6.79
C ASP A 541 15.19 29.60 8.19
N ARG A 542 14.18 29.09 8.89
CA ARG A 542 13.77 29.58 10.21
C ARG A 542 14.42 28.76 11.32
N LEU A 543 14.93 29.43 12.35
CA LEU A 543 15.28 28.78 13.61
C LEU A 543 13.97 28.32 14.28
N GLN A 544 13.77 27.01 14.40
CA GLN A 544 12.53 26.49 14.99
C GLN A 544 12.63 26.46 16.52
N PHE A 545 11.58 26.95 17.18
CA PHE A 545 11.34 26.76 18.61
C PHE A 545 10.78 25.36 18.84
N GLN A 546 11.63 24.38 19.17
CA GLN A 546 11.16 23.07 19.61
C GLN A 546 10.65 23.17 21.06
N ALA A 547 9.34 23.40 21.21
CA ALA A 547 8.59 23.49 22.46
C ALA A 547 9.09 24.57 23.44
N TRP A 548 8.16 25.38 23.94
CA TRP A 548 8.38 26.46 24.93
C TRP A 548 9.21 26.09 26.18
N GLN A 549 9.42 24.81 26.46
CA GLN A 549 10.14 24.32 27.64
C GLN A 549 11.62 23.97 27.41
N ALA A 550 12.12 23.92 26.18
CA ALA A 550 13.45 23.37 25.91
C ALA A 550 14.50 24.34 25.33
N CYS A 551 14.15 25.59 24.99
CA CYS A 551 15.07 26.63 24.46
C CYS A 551 16.16 26.10 23.50
N ARG A 552 15.82 25.11 22.65
CA ARG A 552 16.75 24.47 21.72
C ARG A 552 16.36 24.85 20.31
N PHE A 553 17.13 25.78 19.75
CA PHE A 553 17.00 26.22 18.37
C PHE A 553 17.57 25.14 17.45
N ARG A 554 16.72 24.46 16.68
CA ARG A 554 17.18 23.46 15.70
C ARG A 554 16.43 23.65 14.39
N ARG A 555 17.19 23.80 13.31
CA ARG A 555 16.67 23.77 11.92
C ARG A 555 16.48 22.34 11.42
N ARG A 556 17.23 21.39 11.97
CA ARG A 556 17.33 20.00 11.52
C ARG A 556 16.65 19.05 12.49
N ALA A 557 16.12 17.95 11.96
CA ALA A 557 15.58 16.90 12.78
C ALA A 557 16.70 16.18 13.57
N PRO A 558 16.40 15.60 14.76
CA PRO A 558 17.42 14.93 15.58
C PRO A 558 18.12 13.73 14.92
N TRP A 559 17.58 13.18 13.83
CA TRP A 559 18.19 12.07 13.07
C TRP A 559 18.95 12.53 11.82
N GLN A 560 18.99 13.83 11.55
CA GLN A 560 19.69 14.46 10.42
C GLN A 560 20.88 15.32 10.92
N LEU A 561 21.47 14.98 12.07
CA LEU A 561 22.50 15.82 12.69
C LEU A 561 23.78 15.87 11.87
N ASP A 562 24.05 14.85 11.07
CA ASP A 562 25.24 14.76 10.22
C ASP A 562 25.00 15.35 8.82
N THR A 563 23.74 15.58 8.44
CA THR A 563 23.38 16.26 7.17
C THR A 563 23.41 17.77 7.30
N THR A 564 24.06 18.45 6.35
CA THR A 564 24.12 19.92 6.34
C THR A 564 22.76 20.53 5.95
N VAL A 565 22.47 21.74 6.45
CA VAL A 565 21.23 22.46 6.09
C VAL A 565 21.20 22.80 4.60
N ALA A 566 22.36 23.11 4.01
CA ALA A 566 22.48 23.37 2.58
C ALA A 566 22.07 22.14 1.75
N ASN A 567 22.58 20.96 2.12
CA ASN A 567 22.23 19.70 1.45
C ASN A 567 20.73 19.37 1.53
N LEU A 568 20.10 19.57 2.70
CA LEU A 568 18.65 19.41 2.86
C LEU A 568 17.86 20.41 1.98
N ARG A 569 18.30 21.66 1.89
CA ARG A 569 17.64 22.67 1.04
C ARG A 569 17.73 22.31 -0.43
N THR A 570 18.90 21.88 -0.90
CA THR A 570 19.10 21.43 -2.27
C THR A 570 18.16 20.28 -2.59
N PHE A 571 18.11 19.25 -1.74
CA PHE A 571 17.20 18.12 -1.92
C PHE A 571 15.73 18.56 -2.03
N TRP A 572 15.24 19.43 -1.14
CA TRP A 572 13.84 19.87 -1.19
C TRP A 572 13.53 20.78 -2.37
N ASN A 573 14.49 21.59 -2.84
CA ASN A 573 14.34 22.36 -4.09
C ASN A 573 14.21 21.42 -5.30
N GLU A 574 15.01 20.36 -5.35
CA GLU A 574 14.95 19.36 -6.42
C GLU A 574 13.64 18.58 -6.41
N MET A 575 13.15 18.20 -5.22
CA MET A 575 11.82 17.59 -5.08
C MET A 575 10.70 18.55 -5.52
N ALA A 576 10.79 19.86 -5.23
CA ALA A 576 9.82 20.85 -5.69
C ALA A 576 9.85 21.02 -7.22
N ALA A 577 11.06 21.11 -7.81
CA ALA A 577 11.23 21.19 -9.27
C ALA A 577 10.69 19.94 -9.96
N ARG A 578 10.97 18.76 -9.40
CA ARG A 578 10.39 17.49 -9.80
C ARG A 578 8.88 17.58 -9.75
N ALA A 579 8.27 17.94 -8.61
CA ALA A 579 6.82 18.00 -8.44
C ALA A 579 6.15 18.91 -9.50
N GLY A 580 6.71 20.09 -9.74
CA GLY A 580 6.22 21.06 -10.73
C GLY A 580 6.50 20.72 -12.20
N ASN A 581 7.11 19.55 -12.51
CA ASN A 581 7.55 19.16 -13.85
C ASN A 581 8.40 20.22 -14.57
N ARG A 582 9.13 21.06 -13.82
CA ARG A 582 9.95 22.11 -14.42
C ARG A 582 11.19 21.47 -15.03
N ALA A 583 11.46 21.75 -16.30
CA ALA A 583 12.71 21.36 -16.93
C ALA A 583 13.88 21.97 -16.12
N LEU A 584 14.89 21.15 -15.84
CA LEU A 584 15.97 21.44 -14.89
C LEU A 584 16.85 22.66 -15.23
N GLU A 585 16.65 23.31 -16.38
CA GLU A 585 17.41 24.48 -16.80
C GLU A 585 17.04 25.75 -16.00
N GLU A 586 15.83 25.87 -15.47
CA GLU A 586 15.39 27.08 -14.74
C GLU A 586 15.72 27.09 -13.23
N ALA A 587 16.25 26.00 -12.68
CA ALA A 587 16.45 25.82 -11.23
C ALA A 587 17.92 25.92 -10.77
N ALA A 588 18.84 26.37 -11.62
CA ALA A 588 20.18 26.75 -11.17
C ALA A 588 20.11 28.05 -10.35
N PRO A 589 20.79 28.15 -9.19
CA PRO A 589 20.89 29.43 -8.50
C PRO A 589 21.63 30.43 -9.41
N PRO A 590 21.27 31.73 -9.37
CA PRO A 590 22.15 32.74 -9.95
C PRO A 590 23.50 32.68 -9.21
N ASP A 591 24.59 32.69 -9.98
CA ASP A 591 25.99 32.62 -9.52
C ASP A 591 26.32 33.59 -8.38
#